data_AF-A0A924Q3Y9-F1
#
_entry.id   AF-A0A924Q3Y9-F1
#
_cell.length_a   1.000
_cell.length_b   1.000
_cell.length_c   1.000
_cell.angle_alpha   90.00
_cell.angle_beta   90.00
_cell.angle_gamma   90.00
#
_symmetry.space_group_name_H-M   'P 1'
#
loop_
_entity.id
_entity.type
_entity.pdbx_description
1 polymer ?
#
loop_
_entity_poly.entity_id
_entity_poly.type
_entity_poly.pdbx_seq_one_letter_code
_entity_poly.pdbx_strand_id
1 'polypeptide(L)'
;MKIGQQPDISSAAVQSTQSATAKAAGPNAPAAAKNDRKTPGVGVTVSNLARTLEATRSDTADVDMNKVNAVRQAIEQNTFAVNPEAIADKLLANAREMLNRSAG
;
A
#
# COMPACT_ATOMS: atom_id res chain seq x y z
N MET A 1 -29.49 -37.63 11.44
CA MET A 1 -28.04 -37.74 11.19
C MET A 1 -27.36 -36.72 12.09
N LYS A 2 -27.20 -36.98 13.40
CA LYS A 2 -26.02 -37.59 14.07
C LYS A 2 -24.72 -36.87 13.62
N ILE A 3 -24.30 -35.83 14.36
CA ILE A 3 -23.03 -35.76 15.15
C ILE A 3 -21.83 -36.10 14.25
N GLY A 4 -20.92 -35.21 13.88
CA GLY A 4 -20.21 -34.19 14.65
C GLY A 4 -18.71 -34.49 14.51
N GLN A 5 -17.86 -33.49 14.32
CA GLN A 5 -16.47 -33.50 14.81
C GLN A 5 -15.90 -32.08 14.71
N GLN A 6 -15.47 -31.57 15.86
CA GLN A 6 -14.72 -30.35 16.07
C GLN A 6 -13.26 -30.49 15.55
N PRO A 7 -12.47 -29.40 15.51
CA PRO A 7 -11.18 -29.34 14.84
C PRO A 7 -10.08 -30.02 15.68
N ASP A 8 -9.20 -30.77 15.02
CA ASP A 8 -7.98 -31.27 15.66
C ASP A 8 -6.84 -30.24 15.51
N ILE A 9 -6.46 -29.71 16.66
CA ILE A 9 -5.23 -28.95 16.88
C ILE A 9 -4.12 -29.92 17.26
N SER A 10 -2.96 -29.70 16.65
CA SER A 10 -1.62 -29.91 17.23
C SER A 10 -1.04 -31.34 17.33
N SER A 11 0.07 -31.48 16.61
CA SER A 11 1.36 -32.01 17.10
C SER A 11 1.75 -33.45 16.79
N ALA A 12 2.98 -33.51 16.23
CA ALA A 12 4.05 -34.46 16.51
C ALA A 12 4.07 -35.80 15.76
N ALA A 13 5.12 -35.92 14.93
CA ALA A 13 5.95 -37.10 14.65
C ALA A 13 5.21 -38.32 14.03
N VAL A 14 5.78 -39.18 13.19
CA VAL A 14 7.14 -39.71 13.05
C VAL A 14 7.20 -40.35 11.63
N GLN A 15 8.37 -40.27 10.97
CA GLN A 15 9.13 -41.40 10.39
C GLN A 15 8.32 -42.54 9.73
N SER A 16 8.52 -43.01 8.49
CA SER A 16 9.68 -43.20 7.62
C SER A 16 9.14 -43.96 6.38
N THR A 17 9.74 -43.83 5.20
CA THR A 17 10.40 -44.98 4.55
C THR A 17 11.46 -44.52 3.55
N GLN A 18 12.57 -45.25 3.58
CA GLN A 18 13.81 -45.04 2.84
C GLN A 18 13.66 -45.35 1.34
N SER A 19 14.59 -44.80 0.55
CA SER A 19 15.32 -45.39 -0.61
C SER A 19 15.56 -44.28 -1.64
N ALA A 20 16.69 -44.06 -2.30
CA ALA A 20 18.09 -44.42 -2.15
C ALA A 20 18.82 -43.58 -3.22
N THR A 21 20.02 -43.09 -2.89
CA THR A 21 21.18 -42.82 -3.79
C THR A 21 21.11 -41.80 -4.94
N ALA A 22 22.22 -41.06 -5.05
CA ALA A 22 22.80 -40.39 -6.22
C ALA A 22 22.14 -39.06 -6.62
N LYS A 23 22.83 -37.98 -6.98
CA LYS A 23 24.24 -37.71 -7.28
C LYS A 23 24.35 -36.18 -7.40
N ALA A 24 25.52 -35.65 -7.02
CA ALA A 24 25.93 -34.24 -7.03
C ALA A 24 25.14 -33.28 -7.96
N ALA A 25 24.52 -32.26 -7.36
CA ALA A 25 23.99 -31.11 -8.10
C ALA A 25 25.11 -30.07 -8.25
N GLY A 26 25.55 -29.86 -9.49
CA GLY A 26 26.37 -28.72 -9.89
C GLY A 26 25.59 -27.40 -9.79
N PRO A 27 26.29 -26.25 -9.79
CA PRO A 27 25.66 -24.95 -9.74
C PRO A 27 25.07 -24.64 -11.11
N ASN A 28 23.80 -25.00 -11.31
CA ASN A 28 22.88 -24.38 -12.30
C ASN A 28 21.50 -25.02 -12.14
N ALA A 29 20.79 -24.63 -11.08
CA ALA A 29 19.35 -24.78 -11.00
C ALA A 29 18.74 -23.40 -11.31
N PRO A 30 17.91 -23.24 -12.36
CA PRO A 30 17.16 -22.02 -12.54
C PRO A 30 16.22 -21.86 -11.34
N ALA A 31 16.30 -20.69 -10.70
CA ALA A 31 15.46 -20.33 -9.58
C ALA A 31 14.00 -20.61 -9.94
N ALA A 32 13.30 -21.31 -9.04
CA ALA A 32 11.88 -21.56 -9.13
C ALA A 32 11.19 -20.23 -9.49
N ALA A 33 10.57 -20.21 -10.67
CA ALA A 33 9.73 -19.09 -11.09
C ALA A 33 8.72 -18.86 -9.96
N LYS A 34 8.83 -17.71 -9.30
CA LYS A 34 7.75 -17.19 -8.47
C LYS A 34 6.61 -16.92 -9.44
N ASN A 35 5.70 -17.89 -9.54
CA ASN A 35 4.39 -17.63 -10.10
C ASN A 35 3.68 -16.70 -9.12
N ASP A 36 3.99 -15.41 -9.20
CA ASP A 36 3.07 -14.36 -8.81
C ASP A 36 1.79 -14.62 -9.61
N ARG A 37 0.83 -15.30 -8.98
CA ARG A 37 -0.53 -15.37 -9.47
C ARG A 37 -1.05 -13.93 -9.43
N LYS A 38 -0.80 -13.19 -10.51
CA LYS A 38 -1.45 -11.92 -10.76
C LYS A 38 -2.91 -12.25 -10.98
N THR A 39 -3.73 -12.06 -9.95
CA THR A 39 -5.19 -12.04 -10.09
C THR A 39 -5.52 -11.15 -11.30
N PRO A 40 -6.35 -11.60 -12.25
CA PRO A 40 -6.78 -10.74 -13.35
C PRO A 40 -7.46 -9.51 -12.76
N GLY A 41 -6.75 -8.38 -12.75
CA GLY A 41 -7.28 -7.10 -12.33
C GLY A 41 -8.19 -6.56 -13.42
N VAL A 42 -9.30 -5.94 -13.04
CA VAL A 42 -10.12 -5.15 -13.96
C VAL A 42 -9.29 -3.96 -14.43
N GLY A 43 -9.06 -3.85 -15.74
CA GLY A 43 -8.38 -2.70 -16.33
C GLY A 43 -9.29 -1.48 -16.32
N VAL A 44 -8.94 -0.46 -15.52
CA VAL A 44 -9.66 0.82 -15.50
C VAL A 44 -8.94 1.80 -16.42
N THR A 45 -9.65 2.37 -17.38
CA THR A 45 -9.10 3.39 -18.28
C THR A 45 -9.35 4.77 -17.70
N VAL A 46 -8.28 5.56 -17.55
CA VAL A 46 -8.34 6.97 -17.13
C VAL A 46 -8.44 7.86 -18.38
N SER A 47 -9.15 8.99 -18.28
CA SER A 47 -9.34 9.93 -19.39
C SER A 47 -8.00 10.51 -19.90
N ASN A 48 -7.93 10.83 -21.19
CA ASN A 48 -6.73 11.40 -21.81
C ASN A 48 -6.31 12.72 -21.14
N LEU A 49 -7.29 13.55 -20.75
CA LEU A 49 -7.03 14.81 -20.04
C LEU A 49 -6.33 14.60 -18.70
N ALA A 50 -6.82 13.66 -17.88
CA ALA A 50 -6.19 13.34 -16.60
C ALA A 50 -4.78 12.79 -16.79
N ARG A 51 -4.54 12.00 -17.84
CA ARG A 51 -3.20 11.49 -18.19
C ARG A 51 -2.25 12.61 -18.63
N THR A 52 -2.72 13.60 -19.39
CA THR A 52 -1.89 14.75 -19.77
C THR A 52 -1.56 15.65 -18.58
N LEU A 53 -2.50 15.85 -17.65
CA LEU A 53 -2.26 16.61 -16.41
C LEU A 53 -1.25 15.90 -15.51
N GLU A 54 -1.33 14.57 -15.42
CA GLU A 54 -0.35 13.76 -14.67
C GLU A 54 1.05 13.86 -15.29
N ALA A 55 1.17 13.72 -16.61
CA ALA A 55 2.44 13.87 -17.31
C ALA A 55 3.08 15.27 -17.19
N THR A 56 2.29 16.28 -16.80
CA THR A 56 2.77 17.66 -16.58
C THR A 56 3.16 17.90 -15.11
N ARG A 57 2.81 17.00 -14.18
CA ARG A 57 3.28 17.04 -12.79
C ARG A 57 4.71 16.52 -12.76
N SER A 58 5.66 17.43 -12.55
CA SER A 58 7.05 17.03 -12.35
C SER A 58 7.19 16.29 -11.03
N ASP A 59 7.81 15.10 -11.06
CA ASP A 59 8.00 14.19 -9.92
C ASP A 59 8.99 14.74 -8.86
N THR A 60 9.56 15.92 -9.11
CA THR A 60 10.37 16.68 -8.16
C THR A 60 9.46 17.53 -7.27
N ALA A 61 9.02 16.91 -6.18
CA ALA A 61 8.34 17.48 -5.02
C ALA A 61 8.10 19.01 -5.05
N ASP A 62 6.87 19.41 -5.39
CA ASP A 62 6.27 20.73 -5.09
C ASP A 62 6.16 21.03 -3.57
N VAL A 63 6.89 20.27 -2.74
CA VAL A 63 6.86 20.35 -1.29
C VAL A 63 7.94 21.32 -0.85
N ASP A 64 7.51 22.43 -0.27
CA ASP A 64 8.41 23.38 0.38
C ASP A 64 9.02 22.75 1.64
N MET A 65 10.23 22.20 1.48
CA MET A 65 10.98 21.58 2.57
C MET A 65 11.36 22.59 3.67
N ASN A 66 11.51 23.88 3.35
CA ASN A 66 11.79 24.89 4.37
C ASN A 66 10.58 25.03 5.31
N LYS A 67 9.37 25.09 4.74
CA LYS A 67 8.13 25.11 5.51
C LYS A 67 7.95 23.84 6.34
N VAL A 68 8.22 22.67 5.77
CA VAL A 68 8.12 21.38 6.50
C VAL A 68 9.09 21.36 7.70
N ASN A 69 10.33 21.80 7.50
CA ASN A 69 11.32 21.85 8.57
C ASN A 69 10.94 22.86 9.66
N ALA A 70 10.44 24.03 9.30
CA ALA A 70 9.96 25.04 10.25
C ALA A 70 8.79 24.50 11.11
N VAL A 71 7.83 23.83 10.49
CA VAL A 71 6.69 23.21 11.22
C VAL A 71 7.20 22.09 12.13
N ARG A 72 8.12 21.24 11.66
CA ARG A 72 8.72 20.18 12.50
C ARG A 72 9.38 20.76 13.74
N GLN A 73 10.20 21.80 13.59
CA GLN A 73 10.87 22.46 14.71
C GLN A 73 9.88 23.07 15.71
N ALA A 74 8.81 23.72 15.22
CA ALA A 74 7.78 24.29 16.10
C ALA A 74 7.04 23.22 16.91
N ILE A 75 6.84 22.02 16.34
CA ILE A 75 6.28 20.87 17.04
C ILE A 75 7.26 20.33 18.09
N GLU A 76 8.54 20.15 17.73
CA GLU A 76 9.60 19.70 18.65
C GLU A 76 9.78 20.65 19.84
N GLN A 77 9.68 21.95 19.61
CA GLN A 77 9.79 23.00 20.62
C GLN A 77 8.47 23.22 21.39
N ASN A 78 7.40 22.49 21.05
CA ASN A 78 6.06 22.63 21.63
C ASN A 78 5.48 24.05 21.52
N THR A 79 5.91 24.82 20.51
CA THR A 79 5.46 26.19 20.21
C THR A 79 4.41 26.23 19.11
N PHE A 80 4.16 25.11 18.44
CA PHE A 80 3.10 25.00 17.44
C PHE A 80 1.72 25.12 18.10
N ALA A 81 1.02 26.22 17.80
CA ALA A 81 -0.35 26.45 18.25
C ALA A 81 -1.35 26.11 17.14
N VAL A 82 -2.36 25.30 17.48
CA VAL A 82 -3.45 24.96 16.56
C VAL A 82 -4.37 26.18 16.41
N ASN A 83 -4.55 26.65 15.17
CA ASN A 83 -5.53 27.68 14.86
C ASN A 83 -6.86 27.03 14.42
N PRO A 84 -7.92 27.08 15.24
CA PRO A 84 -9.20 26.45 14.92
C PRO A 84 -9.95 27.13 13.76
N GLU A 85 -9.82 28.45 13.60
CA GLU A 85 -10.46 29.20 12.50
C GLU A 85 -9.85 28.80 11.16
N ALA A 86 -8.52 28.71 11.10
CA ALA A 86 -7.84 28.26 9.89
C ALA A 86 -8.23 26.83 9.50
N ILE A 87 -8.49 25.95 10.47
CA ILE A 87 -8.99 24.60 10.21
C ILE A 87 -10.41 24.66 9.63
N ALA A 88 -11.30 25.43 10.25
CA ALA A 88 -12.67 25.58 9.79
C ALA A 88 -12.74 26.10 8.35
N ASP A 89 -11.95 27.12 8.02
CA ASP A 89 -11.88 27.67 6.67
C ASP A 89 -11.41 26.64 5.64
N LYS A 90 -10.39 25.83 5.98
CA LYS A 90 -9.87 24.78 5.10
C LYS A 90 -10.86 23.64 4.92
N LEU A 91 -11.59 23.25 5.97
CA LEU A 91 -12.65 22.25 5.89
C LEU A 91 -13.80 22.73 5.00
N LEU A 92 -14.25 23.97 5.17
CA LEU A 92 -15.31 24.54 4.35
C LEU A 92 -14.87 24.68 2.88
N ALA A 93 -13.64 25.14 2.64
CA ALA A 93 -13.09 25.21 1.29
C ALA A 93 -13.04 23.84 0.61
N ASN A 94 -12.58 22.80 1.32
CA ASN A 94 -12.54 21.44 0.80
C ASN A 94 -13.95 20.90 0.50
N ALA A 95 -14.91 21.13 1.41
CA ALA A 95 -16.30 20.73 1.22
C ALA A 95 -16.93 21.41 -0.01
N ARG A 96 -16.68 22.71 -0.20
CA ARG A 96 -17.13 23.45 -1.39
C ARG A 96 -16.54 22.90 -2.66
N GLU A 97 -15.25 22.54 -2.66
CA GLU A 97 -14.59 21.94 -3.81
C GLU A 97 -15.17 20.56 -4.15
N MET A 98 -15.44 19.72 -3.14
CA MET A 98 -16.11 18.44 -3.33
C MET A 98 -17.52 18.61 -3.92
N LEU A 99 -18.30 19.55 -3.38
CA LEU A 99 -19.64 19.82 -3.87
C LEU A 99 -19.61 20.32 -5.32
N ASN A 100 -18.71 21.27 -5.64
CA ASN A 100 -18.56 21.81 -6.99
C ASN A 100 -18.13 20.74 -8.01
N ARG A 101 -17.33 19.75 -7.59
CA ARG A 101 -17.00 18.58 -8.42
C ARG A 101 -18.16 17.62 -8.64
N SER A 102 -19.10 17.53 -7.69
CA SER A 102 -20.27 16.65 -7.80
C SER A 102 -21.46 17.29 -8.53
N ALA A 103 -21.50 18.62 -8.57
CA ALA A 103 -22.60 19.40 -9.16
C ALA A 103 -22.37 19.75 -10.64
N GLY A 104 -21.17 19.53 -11.17
CA GLY A 104 -20.83 19.63 -12.60
C GLY A 104 -20.67 18.26 -13.22
#